data_AF-A0A6B3H231-F1
#
_entry.id   AF-A0A6B3H231-F1
#
_cell.length_a   1.000
_cell.length_b   1.000
_cell.length_c   1.000
_cell.angle_alpha   90.00
_cell.angle_beta   90.00
_cell.angle_gamma   90.00
#
_symmetry.space_group_name_H-M   'P 1'
#
loop_
_entity.id
_entity.type
_entity.pdbx_description
1 polymer ?
#
loop_
_entity_poly.entity_id
_entity_poly.type
_entity_poly.pdbx_seq_one_letter_code
_entity_poly.pdbx_strand_id
1 'polypeptide(L)'
;MAISDTERLKAWVRAGGRCEFCGNYLLEGKLTYKDFTLGELAHIVGRDVAPGSPRGMDPLPEDKRDLADNLMLLCRGEHNEIDRKGSLNLMTVERLRTIKREREAWIRRMTGLSPQNGTAVIRLIGPVRGYEVELTKPTAAEAVIRSEGRFPDFPLSLHGDGFEIDLRNVIGEEESEPAYWEHSKRHIDRILERRLAEALCEDAVQHVSAFGFARLPLLVYFGSRLDDTFAVTIYQRHCSAEAWNWPDNPAPSTSFTITSPQNPPQDAEDGVLVLNISGSIQADELPENLQELPRWVLDPHARTVALTGMSHVIDEIAAWCRTSHRVDVAALTGLGGTGKTRLLAEVLQRLAAPLPEDADRRPWSGGFLTDRPPYTGYRLLASSRYPLLVIVDLAESRDGQLADLLAALAPQHDGHTVRVLLLARRRDGWWPSKQRELRALHAGPVTRAFAVSPDDAYDGRPSADIYESAKADFAHRIEQLRLAGQADDSWREGALADAPNEYGARLANSGPHPVIYHHIAALADVL
;
A
#
# COMPACT_ATOMS: atom_id res chain seq x y z
N MET A 1 -7.34 -1.27 50.67
CA MET A 1 -6.51 -0.37 51.52
C MET A 1 -6.60 1.02 50.91
N ALA A 2 -5.95 2.05 51.45
CA ALA A 2 -5.77 3.28 50.67
C ALA A 2 -4.67 3.04 49.61
N ILE A 3 -4.80 3.64 48.42
CA ILE A 3 -3.74 3.61 47.39
C ILE A 3 -2.47 4.20 48.01
N SER A 4 -1.36 3.48 47.91
CA SER A 4 -0.08 3.96 48.48
C SER A 4 0.42 5.22 47.76
N ASP A 5 1.18 6.07 48.45
CA ASP A 5 1.77 7.26 47.85
C ASP A 5 2.68 6.92 46.65
N THR A 6 3.37 5.78 46.71
CA THR A 6 4.20 5.28 45.60
C THR A 6 3.38 4.98 44.35
N GLU A 7 2.25 4.26 44.48
CA GLU A 7 1.39 3.93 43.35
C GLU A 7 0.66 5.17 42.81
N ARG A 8 0.27 6.10 43.70
CA ARG A 8 -0.26 7.40 43.33
C ARG A 8 0.75 8.18 42.50
N LEU A 9 1.99 8.30 42.95
CA LEU A 9 3.05 9.00 42.22
C LEU A 9 3.31 8.36 40.85
N LYS A 10 3.37 7.02 40.77
CA LYS A 10 3.54 6.31 39.49
C LYS A 10 2.44 6.66 38.51
N ALA A 11 1.17 6.59 38.91
CA ALA A 11 0.04 6.93 38.03
C ALA A 11 0.11 8.39 37.55
N TRP A 12 0.42 9.33 38.45
CA TRP A 12 0.55 10.75 38.10
C TRP A 12 1.69 11.04 37.13
N VAL A 13 2.87 10.44 37.36
CA VAL A 13 4.05 10.64 36.51
C VAL A 13 3.88 9.99 35.14
N ARG A 14 3.35 8.76 35.08
CA ARG A 14 3.12 8.07 33.80
C ARG A 14 2.08 8.80 32.94
N ALA A 15 1.06 9.39 33.58
CA ALA A 15 0.07 10.23 32.92
C ALA A 15 0.54 11.69 32.70
N GLY A 16 1.78 12.05 33.05
CA GLY A 16 2.34 13.39 32.82
C GLY A 16 1.55 14.53 33.49
N GLY A 17 0.84 14.23 34.58
CA GLY A 17 -0.07 15.17 35.24
C GLY A 17 -1.26 15.61 34.39
N ARG A 18 -1.61 14.84 33.35
CA ARG A 18 -2.71 15.12 32.41
C ARG A 18 -3.78 14.04 32.49
N CYS A 19 -5.03 14.44 32.27
CA CYS A 19 -6.12 13.48 32.16
C CYS A 19 -5.88 12.52 30.99
N GLU A 20 -5.96 11.21 31.23
CA GLU A 20 -5.63 10.22 30.21
C GLU A 20 -6.65 10.16 29.06
N PHE A 21 -7.87 10.65 29.27
CA PHE A 21 -8.88 10.83 28.22
C PHE A 21 -8.67 12.12 27.43
N CYS A 22 -8.80 13.28 28.08
CA CYS A 22 -8.88 14.57 27.38
C CYS A 22 -7.55 15.34 27.28
N GLY A 23 -6.49 14.89 27.97
CA GLY A 23 -5.17 15.52 27.94
C GLY A 23 -5.04 16.84 28.74
N ASN A 24 -6.10 17.27 29.42
CA ASN A 24 -6.09 18.47 30.27
C ASN A 24 -5.05 18.33 31.38
N TYR A 25 -4.27 19.39 31.63
CA TYR A 25 -3.35 19.45 32.76
C TYR A 25 -4.14 19.56 34.08
N LEU A 26 -3.77 18.77 35.08
CA LEU A 26 -4.55 18.56 36.31
C LEU A 26 -3.90 19.13 37.57
N LEU A 27 -2.78 19.85 37.44
CA LEU A 27 -2.11 20.53 38.56
C LEU A 27 -2.35 22.04 38.61
N GLU A 28 -3.08 22.61 37.65
CA GLU A 28 -3.36 24.05 37.59
C GLU A 28 -4.84 24.32 37.29
N GLY A 29 -5.44 25.22 38.06
CA GLY A 29 -6.82 25.64 37.86
C GLY A 29 -6.99 26.57 36.65
N LYS A 30 -7.78 26.15 35.65
CA LYS A 30 -8.06 26.97 34.44
C LYS A 30 -8.67 28.35 34.69
N LEU A 31 -9.32 28.55 35.83
CA LEU A 31 -10.00 29.82 36.18
C LEU A 31 -9.11 30.77 36.99
N THR A 32 -8.20 30.24 37.81
CA THR A 32 -7.44 31.03 38.79
C THR A 32 -5.94 30.96 38.58
N TYR A 33 -5.47 30.06 37.70
CA TYR A 33 -4.06 29.74 37.43
C TYR A 33 -3.25 29.44 38.70
N LYS A 34 -3.93 28.93 39.74
CA LYS A 34 -3.30 28.46 40.97
C LYS A 34 -3.07 26.96 40.91
N ASP A 35 -2.02 26.53 41.60
CA ASP A 35 -1.68 25.12 41.73
C ASP A 35 -2.74 24.40 42.58
N PHE A 36 -3.40 23.41 41.96
CA PHE A 36 -4.40 22.57 42.59
C PHE A 36 -4.33 21.15 42.06
N THR A 37 -4.50 20.15 42.91
CA THR A 37 -4.66 18.76 42.47
C THR A 37 -6.11 18.52 42.01
N LEU A 38 -6.37 18.69 40.73
CA LEU A 38 -7.70 18.55 40.12
C LEU A 38 -7.99 17.13 39.59
N GLY A 39 -6.96 16.27 39.55
CA GLY A 39 -7.06 14.91 39.04
C GLY A 39 -7.48 13.90 40.10
N GLU A 40 -8.23 12.90 39.66
CA GLU A 40 -8.69 11.77 40.46
C GLU A 40 -8.09 10.47 39.91
N LEU A 41 -7.79 9.52 40.80
CA LEU A 41 -7.34 8.19 40.40
C LEU A 41 -8.56 7.27 40.30
N ALA A 42 -8.91 6.94 39.07
CA ALA A 42 -10.02 6.06 38.74
C ALA A 42 -9.55 4.63 38.60
N HIS A 43 -10.25 3.68 39.21
CA HIS A 43 -9.96 2.26 39.03
C HIS A 43 -10.47 1.76 37.67
N ILE A 44 -9.61 1.09 36.90
CA ILE A 44 -10.03 0.37 35.69
C ILE A 44 -10.92 -0.80 36.11
N VAL A 45 -10.42 -1.68 36.98
CA VAL A 45 -11.24 -2.66 37.68
C VAL A 45 -11.54 -2.11 39.07
N GLY A 46 -12.81 -1.82 39.32
CA GLY A 46 -13.27 -1.21 40.56
C GLY A 46 -12.76 -1.95 41.80
N ARG A 47 -12.47 -1.19 42.86
CA ARG A 47 -11.77 -1.70 44.04
C ARG A 47 -12.44 -2.91 44.69
N ASP A 48 -13.77 -2.88 44.85
CA ASP A 48 -14.50 -3.95 45.52
C ASP A 48 -14.99 -5.01 44.51
N VAL A 49 -14.95 -6.29 44.93
CA VAL A 49 -15.53 -7.42 44.18
C VAL A 49 -17.04 -7.49 44.45
N ALA A 50 -17.79 -6.50 43.97
CA ALA A 50 -19.23 -6.38 44.20
C ALA A 50 -19.99 -5.90 42.95
N PRO A 51 -21.26 -6.30 42.76
CA PRO A 51 -22.08 -5.87 41.62
C PRO A 51 -22.31 -4.36 41.51
N GLY A 52 -22.09 -3.61 42.59
CA GLY A 52 -22.20 -2.14 42.62
C GLY A 52 -20.89 -1.41 42.28
N SER A 53 -19.77 -2.11 42.20
CA SER A 53 -18.45 -1.58 41.88
C SER A 53 -18.25 -1.57 40.36
N PRO A 54 -17.91 -0.43 39.73
CA PRO A 54 -17.66 -0.36 38.28
C PRO A 54 -16.63 -1.41 37.86
N ARG A 55 -17.04 -2.34 36.99
CA ARG A 55 -16.21 -3.46 36.49
C ARG A 55 -15.61 -4.35 37.60
N GLY A 56 -16.18 -4.33 38.82
CA GLY A 56 -15.64 -5.04 39.98
C GLY A 56 -15.66 -6.58 39.88
N MET A 57 -16.48 -7.13 38.98
CA MET A 57 -16.58 -8.58 38.73
C MET A 57 -15.45 -9.15 37.85
N ASP A 58 -14.54 -8.31 37.36
CA ASP A 58 -13.34 -8.76 36.64
C ASP A 58 -12.44 -9.64 37.55
N PRO A 59 -11.79 -10.70 37.01
CA PRO A 59 -10.98 -11.63 37.81
C PRO A 59 -9.67 -11.03 38.36
N LEU A 60 -9.39 -9.74 38.16
CA LEU A 60 -8.21 -9.10 38.74
C LEU A 60 -8.19 -9.25 40.28
N PRO A 61 -7.12 -9.84 40.85
CA PRO A 61 -6.94 -10.01 42.29
C PRO A 61 -7.02 -8.69 43.08
N GLU A 62 -7.59 -8.73 44.29
CA GLU A 62 -7.79 -7.54 45.14
C GLU A 62 -6.47 -6.80 45.46
N ASP A 63 -5.37 -7.54 45.66
CA ASP A 63 -4.04 -6.99 45.94
C ASP A 63 -3.44 -6.22 44.74
N LYS A 64 -3.98 -6.42 43.54
CA LYS A 64 -3.56 -5.72 42.31
C LYS A 64 -4.45 -4.52 41.96
N ARG A 65 -5.61 -4.35 42.61
CA ARG A 65 -6.58 -3.30 42.24
C ARG A 65 -6.10 -1.90 42.59
N ASP A 66 -5.31 -1.74 43.65
CA ASP A 66 -4.76 -0.45 44.08
C ASP A 66 -3.37 -0.14 43.46
N LEU A 67 -2.89 -0.93 42.49
CA LEU A 67 -1.64 -0.69 41.77
C LEU A 67 -1.83 0.32 40.63
N ALA A 68 -0.81 1.10 40.31
CA ALA A 68 -0.81 2.09 39.23
C ALA A 68 -1.19 1.52 37.86
N ASP A 69 -0.95 0.22 37.64
CA ASP A 69 -1.34 -0.49 36.41
C ASP A 69 -2.87 -0.60 36.25
N ASN A 70 -3.63 -0.55 37.35
CA ASN A 70 -5.09 -0.57 37.38
C ASN A 70 -5.71 0.82 37.63
N LEU A 71 -4.90 1.87 37.76
CA LEU A 71 -5.37 3.23 38.05
C LEU A 71 -5.20 4.14 36.85
N MET A 72 -6.23 4.92 36.51
CA MET A 72 -6.16 5.96 35.50
C MET A 72 -6.21 7.35 36.15
N LEU A 73 -5.40 8.29 35.68
CA LEU A 73 -5.45 9.69 36.12
C LEU A 73 -6.46 10.44 35.25
N LEU A 74 -7.60 10.80 35.82
CA LEU A 74 -8.70 11.43 35.08
C LEU A 74 -9.10 12.77 35.71
N CYS A 75 -9.70 13.66 34.90
CA CYS A 75 -10.43 14.78 35.47
C CYS A 75 -11.77 14.28 36.01
N ARG A 76 -12.33 15.00 36.99
CA ARG A 76 -13.60 14.64 37.63
C ARG A 76 -14.75 14.42 36.64
N GLY A 77 -14.75 15.14 35.51
CA GLY A 77 -15.74 14.97 34.45
C GLY A 77 -15.68 13.57 33.85
N GLU A 78 -14.53 13.18 33.30
CA GLU A 78 -14.38 11.87 32.65
C GLU A 78 -14.44 10.72 33.66
N HIS A 79 -13.89 10.88 34.88
CA HIS A 79 -13.99 9.86 35.93
C HIS A 79 -15.45 9.52 36.25
N ASN A 80 -16.28 10.54 36.48
CA ASN A 80 -17.70 10.34 36.74
C ASN A 80 -18.44 9.70 35.54
N GLU A 81 -18.01 9.98 34.31
CA GLU A 81 -18.66 9.44 33.12
C GLU A 81 -18.37 7.95 32.91
N ILE A 82 -17.13 7.52 33.10
CA ILE A 82 -16.73 6.11 32.89
C ILE A 82 -17.32 5.15 33.92
N ASP A 83 -17.71 5.66 35.09
CA ASP A 83 -18.29 4.88 36.19
C ASP A 83 -19.82 4.89 36.20
N ARG A 84 -20.46 5.66 35.31
CA ARG A 84 -21.92 5.59 35.14
C ARG A 84 -22.33 4.24 34.56
N LYS A 85 -23.43 3.69 35.08
CA LYS A 85 -24.01 2.40 34.65
C LYS A 85 -24.22 2.30 33.13
N GLY A 86 -24.64 3.40 32.49
CA GLY A 86 -24.87 3.44 31.04
C GLY A 86 -23.61 3.42 30.18
N SER A 87 -22.43 3.65 30.78
CA SER A 87 -21.15 3.69 30.08
C SER A 87 -20.35 2.39 30.22
N LEU A 88 -20.69 1.52 31.17
CA LEU A 88 -19.87 0.34 31.53
C LEU A 88 -19.70 -0.68 30.39
N ASN A 89 -20.67 -0.79 29.49
CA ASN A 89 -20.60 -1.65 28.31
C ASN A 89 -19.70 -1.10 27.20
N LEU A 90 -19.50 0.22 27.16
CA LEU A 90 -18.60 0.89 26.20
C LEU A 90 -17.20 1.05 26.78
N MET A 91 -17.12 1.40 28.06
CA MET A 91 -15.89 1.59 28.83
C MET A 91 -15.52 0.28 29.54
N THR A 92 -15.23 -0.75 28.75
CA THR A 92 -14.79 -2.06 29.24
C THR A 92 -13.39 -1.98 29.83
N VAL A 93 -13.01 -2.98 30.65
CA VAL A 93 -11.66 -3.12 31.21
C VAL A 93 -10.60 -3.09 30.09
N GLU A 94 -10.85 -3.79 28.99
CA GLU A 94 -9.97 -3.81 27.82
C GLU A 94 -9.81 -2.42 27.20
N ARG A 95 -10.92 -1.71 26.97
CA ARG A 95 -10.89 -0.37 26.38
C ARG A 95 -10.10 0.61 27.24
N LEU A 96 -10.33 0.61 28.55
CA LEU A 96 -9.63 1.48 29.51
C LEU A 96 -8.13 1.14 29.57
N ARG A 97 -7.76 -0.14 29.59
CA ARG A 97 -6.35 -0.58 29.51
C ARG A 97 -5.68 -0.12 28.23
N THR A 98 -6.38 -0.15 27.10
CA THR A 98 -5.84 0.35 25.82
C THR A 98 -5.61 1.85 25.86
N ILE A 99 -6.60 2.63 26.30
CA ILE A 99 -6.47 4.10 26.43
C ILE A 99 -5.31 4.49 27.35
N LYS A 100 -5.22 3.86 28.52
CA LYS A 100 -4.11 4.06 29.46
C LYS A 100 -2.77 3.77 28.80
N ARG A 101 -2.60 2.57 28.22
CA ARG A 101 -1.34 2.17 27.58
C ARG A 101 -0.93 3.14 26.48
N GLU A 102 -1.85 3.52 25.59
CA GLU A 102 -1.59 4.46 24.50
C GLU A 102 -1.16 5.83 25.03
N ARG A 103 -1.85 6.35 26.06
CA ARG A 103 -1.54 7.65 26.63
C ARG A 103 -0.21 7.68 27.37
N GLU A 104 0.04 6.71 28.24
CA GLU A 104 1.30 6.63 29.00
C GLU A 104 2.49 6.43 28.05
N ALA A 105 2.33 5.59 27.02
CA ALA A 105 3.36 5.40 26.00
C ALA A 105 3.64 6.71 25.23
N TRP A 106 2.60 7.45 24.87
CA TRP A 106 2.74 8.76 24.22
C TRP A 106 3.49 9.76 25.10
N ILE A 107 3.12 9.89 26.38
CA ILE A 107 3.76 10.83 27.31
C ILE A 107 5.21 10.46 27.55
N ARG A 108 5.51 9.17 27.73
CA ARG A 108 6.88 8.68 27.88
C ARG A 108 7.71 8.96 26.63
N ARG A 109 7.12 8.81 25.43
CA ARG A 109 7.79 9.12 24.16
C ARG A 109 8.09 10.61 24.06
N MET A 110 7.07 11.46 24.26
CA MET A 110 7.21 12.92 24.17
C MET A 110 8.22 13.49 25.15
N THR A 111 8.20 13.03 26.40
CA THR A 111 9.12 13.53 27.44
C THR A 111 10.52 12.91 27.36
N GLY A 112 10.69 11.86 26.55
CA GLY A 112 11.98 11.25 26.24
C GLY A 112 12.68 11.80 25.00
N LEU A 113 12.04 12.69 24.23
CA LEU A 113 12.66 13.29 23.03
C LEU A 113 13.81 14.21 23.44
N SER A 114 15.02 13.93 22.94
CA SER A 114 16.17 14.82 23.13
C SER A 114 16.17 15.89 22.04
N PRO A 115 16.29 17.19 22.39
CA PRO A 115 16.51 18.26 21.40
C PRO A 115 17.76 18.05 20.54
N GLN A 116 18.73 17.28 21.03
CA GLN A 116 19.95 16.92 20.28
C GLN A 116 19.66 15.90 19.16
N ASN A 117 18.53 15.19 19.23
CA ASN A 117 18.03 14.32 18.17
C ASN A 117 16.88 15.02 17.40
N GLY A 118 17.13 16.27 17.04
CA GLY A 118 16.20 17.11 16.28
C GLY A 118 16.17 16.75 14.79
N THR A 119 15.14 17.20 14.10
CA THR A 119 15.03 17.15 12.65
C THR A 119 14.33 18.41 12.14
N ALA A 120 14.89 19.02 11.09
CA ALA A 120 14.21 20.10 10.40
C ALA A 120 13.10 19.51 9.51
N VAL A 121 11.87 19.95 9.73
CA VAL A 121 10.72 19.47 8.95
C VAL A 121 10.55 20.35 7.71
N ILE A 122 10.78 19.77 6.53
CA ILE A 122 10.53 20.43 5.24
C ILE A 122 9.26 19.86 4.64
N ARG A 123 8.35 20.74 4.20
CA ARG A 123 7.07 20.33 3.58
C ARG A 123 6.93 20.93 2.20
N LEU A 124 6.84 20.08 1.18
CA LEU A 124 6.46 20.44 -0.18
C LEU A 124 4.99 20.08 -0.41
N ILE A 125 4.15 21.08 -0.63
CA ILE A 125 2.70 20.93 -0.81
C ILE A 125 2.31 21.61 -2.11
N GLY A 126 1.71 20.87 -3.03
CA GLY A 126 1.14 21.39 -4.26
C GLY A 126 -0.11 20.63 -4.66
N PRO A 127 -0.92 21.20 -5.56
CA PRO A 127 -2.07 20.51 -6.10
C PRO A 127 -1.62 19.39 -7.03
N VAL A 128 -2.45 18.37 -7.17
CA VAL A 128 -2.30 17.33 -8.20
C VAL A 128 -3.60 17.25 -8.96
N ARG A 129 -3.65 17.80 -10.17
CA ARG A 129 -4.86 17.91 -11.00
C ARG A 129 -6.01 18.56 -10.24
N GLY A 130 -5.74 19.68 -9.58
CA GLY A 130 -6.73 20.42 -8.78
C GLY A 130 -7.11 19.80 -7.43
N TYR A 131 -6.54 18.64 -7.06
CA TYR A 131 -6.73 18.06 -5.73
C TYR A 131 -5.66 18.53 -4.74
N GLU A 132 -6.10 18.96 -3.56
CA GLU A 132 -5.23 19.33 -2.44
C GLU A 132 -5.18 18.24 -1.36
N VAL A 133 -4.10 18.27 -0.56
CA VAL A 133 -3.91 17.35 0.56
C VAL A 133 -3.64 18.09 1.85
N GLU A 134 -4.24 17.60 2.92
CA GLU A 134 -3.94 18.07 4.27
C GLU A 134 -2.57 17.55 4.73
N LEU A 135 -1.65 18.49 4.93
CA LEU A 135 -0.36 18.27 5.57
C LEU A 135 -0.04 19.47 6.49
N THR A 136 -0.63 19.47 7.68
CA THR A 136 -0.40 20.51 8.68
C THR A 136 0.91 20.30 9.45
N LYS A 137 1.42 21.34 10.12
CA LYS A 137 2.58 21.21 11.03
C LYS A 137 2.32 20.18 12.15
N PRO A 138 1.17 20.17 12.85
CA PRO A 138 0.83 19.10 13.80
C PRO A 138 0.89 17.68 13.19
N THR A 139 0.34 17.49 11.99
CA THR A 139 0.34 16.18 11.31
C THR A 139 1.77 15.71 11.01
N ALA A 140 2.62 16.60 10.48
CA ALA A 140 4.02 16.28 10.21
C ALA A 140 4.81 16.01 11.50
N ALA A 141 4.59 16.81 12.56
CA ALA A 141 5.20 16.63 13.86
C ALA A 141 4.87 15.26 14.45
N GLU A 142 3.58 14.87 14.41
CA GLU A 142 3.14 13.57 14.88
C GLU A 142 3.83 12.44 14.11
N ALA A 143 3.97 12.56 12.78
CA ALA A 143 4.61 11.54 11.96
C ALA A 143 6.11 11.36 12.23
N VAL A 144 6.81 12.46 12.46
CA VAL A 144 8.22 12.46 12.87
C VAL A 144 8.38 11.77 14.24
N ILE A 145 7.59 12.20 15.22
CA ILE A 145 7.68 11.68 16.59
C ILE A 145 7.31 10.20 16.62
N ARG A 146 6.30 9.79 15.85
CA ARG A 146 5.84 8.40 15.83
C ARG A 146 6.79 7.47 15.13
N SER A 147 7.29 7.86 13.96
CA SER A 147 8.06 6.97 13.09
C SER A 147 9.55 6.95 13.43
N GLU A 148 10.13 8.08 13.86
CA GLU A 148 11.58 8.19 14.09
C GLU A 148 11.96 8.51 15.54
N GLY A 149 11.01 8.95 16.38
CA GLY A 149 11.32 9.39 17.75
C GLY A 149 12.26 10.60 17.78
N ARG A 150 12.25 11.42 16.72
CA ARG A 150 13.00 12.67 16.61
C ARG A 150 12.17 13.85 17.11
N PHE A 151 12.83 14.91 17.56
CA PHE A 151 12.16 16.17 17.90
C PHE A 151 11.92 16.98 16.61
N PRO A 152 10.65 17.21 16.21
CA PRO A 152 10.35 17.96 14.99
C PRO A 152 10.56 19.45 15.23
N ASP A 153 11.59 20.01 14.61
CA ASP A 153 11.82 21.44 14.60
C ASP A 153 11.15 22.07 13.37
N PHE A 154 10.46 23.19 13.60
CA PHE A 154 9.89 24.04 12.57
C PHE A 154 10.53 25.40 12.67
N PRO A 155 11.75 25.57 12.12
CA PRO A 155 12.47 26.83 12.22
C PRO A 155 11.58 27.98 11.75
N LEU A 156 11.37 28.95 12.64
CA LEU A 156 10.61 30.14 12.33
C LEU A 156 11.42 30.99 11.37
N SER A 157 10.86 31.31 10.20
CA SER A 157 11.42 32.37 9.36
C SER A 157 10.74 33.69 9.69
N LEU A 158 11.54 34.76 9.79
CA LEU A 158 11.04 36.14 9.93
C LEU A 158 10.15 36.59 8.75
N HIS A 159 10.17 35.84 7.64
CA HIS A 159 9.42 36.12 6.42
C HIS A 159 8.14 35.27 6.26
N GLY A 160 7.77 34.46 7.26
CA GLY A 160 6.50 33.70 7.27
C GLY A 160 6.54 32.33 6.59
N ASP A 161 7.50 32.07 5.70
CA ASP A 161 7.52 30.86 4.85
C ASP A 161 8.36 29.69 5.40
N GLY A 162 8.92 29.76 6.62
CA GLY A 162 9.68 28.66 7.26
C GLY A 162 10.53 27.78 6.33
N PHE A 163 10.45 26.46 6.53
CA PHE A 163 10.85 25.40 5.60
C PHE A 163 9.63 24.83 4.83
N GLU A 164 8.64 25.67 4.56
CA GLU A 164 7.43 25.29 3.83
C GLU A 164 7.54 25.74 2.37
N ILE A 165 7.33 24.80 1.44
CA ILE A 165 7.27 25.05 0.00
C ILE A 165 5.82 24.83 -0.41
N ASP A 166 5.05 25.92 -0.40
CA ASP A 166 3.64 25.93 -0.79
C ASP A 166 3.47 26.34 -2.26
N LEU A 167 3.02 25.38 -3.07
CA LEU A 167 2.76 25.50 -4.50
C LEU A 167 1.26 25.61 -4.82
N ARG A 168 0.35 25.58 -3.84
CA ARG A 168 -1.11 25.60 -4.07
C ARG A 168 -1.60 26.84 -4.79
N ASN A 169 -0.92 27.96 -4.59
CA ASN A 169 -1.25 29.24 -5.22
C ASN A 169 -0.54 29.46 -6.57
N VAL A 170 0.21 28.49 -7.08
CA VAL A 170 0.90 28.60 -8.38
C VAL A 170 -0.08 28.24 -9.50
N ILE A 171 -0.30 29.19 -10.41
CA ILE A 171 -1.24 29.06 -11.53
C ILE A 171 -0.66 28.12 -12.62
N GLY A 172 -1.53 27.38 -13.31
CA GLY A 172 -1.19 26.58 -14.49
C GLY A 172 -0.83 25.12 -14.21
N GLU A 173 -1.18 24.59 -13.02
CA GLU A 173 -0.94 23.19 -12.67
C GLU A 173 -1.79 22.22 -13.52
N GLU A 174 -3.08 22.49 -13.67
CA GLU A 174 -4.04 21.59 -14.33
C GLU A 174 -3.73 21.46 -15.83
N GLU A 175 -3.46 22.59 -16.49
CA GLU A 175 -3.06 22.67 -17.89
C GLU A 175 -1.59 22.29 -18.13
N SER A 176 -0.81 22.05 -17.06
CA SER A 176 0.61 21.74 -17.10
C SER A 176 1.45 22.79 -17.86
N GLU A 177 1.17 24.07 -17.62
CA GLU A 177 1.84 25.18 -18.29
C GLU A 177 3.34 25.23 -17.99
N PRO A 178 4.22 25.58 -18.95
CA PRO A 178 5.66 25.74 -18.71
C PRO A 178 5.98 26.70 -17.54
N ALA A 179 5.18 27.76 -17.39
CA ALA A 179 5.35 28.75 -16.34
C ALA A 179 5.14 28.17 -14.92
N TYR A 180 4.23 27.19 -14.76
CA TYR A 180 3.99 26.50 -13.50
C TYR A 180 5.26 25.77 -13.02
N TRP A 181 5.92 25.04 -13.92
CA TRP A 181 7.15 24.30 -13.60
C TRP A 181 8.30 25.25 -13.27
N GLU A 182 8.52 26.32 -14.05
CA GLU A 182 9.57 27.31 -13.78
C GLU A 182 9.34 28.09 -12.48
N HIS A 183 8.08 28.41 -12.16
CA HIS A 183 7.76 29.05 -10.88
C HIS A 183 7.99 28.11 -9.70
N SER A 184 7.53 26.87 -9.82
CA SER A 184 7.66 25.86 -8.76
C SER A 184 9.12 25.50 -8.48
N LYS A 185 9.95 25.32 -9.52
CA LYS A 185 11.40 25.10 -9.37
C LYS A 185 12.06 26.25 -8.60
N ARG A 186 11.82 27.49 -9.01
CA ARG A 186 12.36 28.67 -8.30
C ARG A 186 11.91 28.74 -6.84
N HIS A 187 10.68 28.32 -6.53
CA HIS A 187 10.22 28.27 -5.15
C HIS A 187 11.00 27.22 -4.35
N ILE A 188 11.15 26.02 -4.90
CA ILE A 188 11.93 24.93 -4.29
C ILE A 188 13.38 25.38 -4.05
N ASP A 189 14.07 25.88 -5.08
CA ASP A 189 15.46 26.34 -4.98
C ASP A 189 15.62 27.47 -3.96
N ARG A 190 14.71 28.44 -3.96
CA ARG A 190 14.75 29.58 -3.03
C ARG A 190 14.74 29.12 -1.57
N ILE A 191 13.97 28.09 -1.24
CA ILE A 191 13.88 27.58 0.14
C ILE A 191 15.10 26.70 0.45
N LEU A 192 15.45 25.77 -0.44
CA LEU A 192 16.56 24.84 -0.20
C LEU A 192 17.93 25.53 -0.22
N GLU A 193 18.26 26.29 -1.26
CA GLU A 193 19.58 26.91 -1.40
C GLU A 193 19.83 28.04 -0.41
N ARG A 194 18.79 28.79 -0.03
CA ARG A 194 18.96 29.90 0.89
C ARG A 194 18.88 29.44 2.34
N ARG A 195 17.85 28.68 2.71
CA ARG A 195 17.57 28.40 4.14
C ARG A 195 18.25 27.15 4.64
N LEU A 196 18.27 26.08 3.85
CA LEU A 196 18.88 24.83 4.29
C LEU A 196 20.41 24.94 4.31
N ALA A 197 21.00 25.64 3.33
CA ALA A 197 22.43 25.92 3.32
C ALA A 197 22.86 26.89 4.45
N GLU A 198 22.06 27.94 4.74
CA GLU A 198 22.29 28.82 5.90
C GLU A 198 22.27 28.01 7.21
N ALA A 199 21.29 27.12 7.39
CA ALA A 199 21.16 26.29 8.59
C ALA A 199 22.29 25.24 8.74
N LEU A 200 22.87 24.78 7.63
CA LEU A 200 24.05 23.92 7.62
C LEU A 200 25.30 24.66 8.10
N CYS A 201 25.52 25.90 7.63
CA CYS A 201 26.68 26.70 8.04
C CYS A 201 26.70 27.00 9.54
N GLU A 202 25.55 26.96 10.20
CA GLU A 202 25.39 27.18 11.64
C GLU A 202 25.42 25.88 12.47
N ASP A 203 25.63 24.70 11.84
CA ASP A 203 25.54 23.36 12.46
C ASP A 203 24.20 23.14 13.19
N ALA A 204 23.15 23.81 12.73
CA ALA A 204 21.84 23.82 13.36
C ALA A 204 20.96 22.64 12.93
N VAL A 205 21.27 22.01 11.79
CA VAL A 205 20.46 20.94 11.18
C VAL A 205 21.35 19.78 10.73
N GLN A 206 21.24 18.65 11.42
CA GLN A 206 21.96 17.40 11.09
C GLN A 206 21.06 16.36 10.41
N HIS A 207 19.74 16.57 10.46
CA HIS A 207 18.75 15.67 9.89
C HIS A 207 17.54 16.44 9.36
N VAL A 208 16.98 15.96 8.25
CA VAL A 208 15.80 16.53 7.60
C VAL A 208 14.70 15.48 7.47
N SER A 209 13.50 15.82 7.90
CA SER A 209 12.29 15.03 7.65
C SER A 209 11.50 15.71 6.53
N ALA A 210 11.56 15.14 5.32
CA ALA A 210 11.01 15.72 4.11
C ALA A 210 9.65 15.12 3.78
N PHE A 211 8.61 15.96 3.73
CA PHE A 211 7.27 15.58 3.34
C PHE A 211 6.95 16.13 1.95
N GLY A 212 6.43 15.30 1.06
CA GLY A 212 6.10 15.71 -0.31
C GLY A 212 4.71 15.28 -0.75
N PHE A 213 3.91 16.24 -1.21
CA PHE A 213 2.71 15.99 -2.01
C PHE A 213 2.62 17.02 -3.13
N ALA A 214 3.00 16.63 -4.34
CA ALA A 214 2.97 17.47 -5.54
C ALA A 214 3.02 16.57 -6.78
N ARG A 215 3.02 17.18 -7.98
CA ARG A 215 3.23 16.47 -9.25
C ARG A 215 4.57 15.75 -9.25
N LEU A 216 4.61 14.51 -9.75
CA LEU A 216 5.79 13.63 -9.74
C LEU A 216 7.09 14.32 -10.21
N PRO A 217 7.12 15.12 -11.31
CA PRO A 217 8.36 15.79 -11.73
C PRO A 217 8.91 16.78 -10.69
N LEU A 218 8.04 17.45 -9.93
CA LEU A 218 8.47 18.36 -8.86
C LEU A 218 8.95 17.61 -7.62
N LEU A 219 8.37 16.44 -7.32
CA LEU A 219 8.86 15.58 -6.24
C LEU A 219 10.26 15.03 -6.58
N VAL A 220 10.47 14.60 -7.83
CA VAL A 220 11.79 14.16 -8.32
C VAL A 220 12.80 15.31 -8.25
N TYR A 221 12.41 16.50 -8.71
CA TYR A 221 13.27 17.68 -8.64
C TYR A 221 13.58 18.09 -7.19
N PHE A 222 12.57 18.12 -6.32
CA PHE A 222 12.76 18.40 -4.89
C PHE A 222 13.75 17.41 -4.26
N GLY A 223 13.57 16.11 -4.52
CA GLY A 223 14.49 15.06 -4.06
C GLY A 223 15.91 15.26 -4.57
N SER A 224 16.10 15.66 -5.85
CA SER A 224 17.44 15.89 -6.40
C SER A 224 18.14 17.13 -5.85
N ARG A 225 17.39 18.11 -5.32
CA ARG A 225 17.96 19.29 -4.65
C ARG A 225 18.30 19.05 -3.17
N LEU A 226 17.80 17.98 -2.55
CA LEU A 226 18.08 17.65 -1.15
C LEU A 226 19.45 16.97 -0.91
N ASP A 227 20.10 16.49 -1.98
CA ASP A 227 21.40 15.81 -2.05
C ASP A 227 21.74 14.83 -0.88
N ASP A 228 23.01 14.42 -0.75
CA ASP A 228 23.52 13.53 0.31
C ASP A 228 24.21 14.27 1.47
N THR A 229 24.16 15.61 1.49
CA THR A 229 24.72 16.49 2.52
C THR A 229 23.98 16.33 3.86
N PHE A 230 22.71 15.94 3.83
CA PHE A 230 21.89 15.73 5.03
C PHE A 230 21.46 14.27 5.15
N ALA A 231 21.34 13.79 6.39
CA ALA A 231 20.53 12.60 6.63
C ALA A 231 19.05 12.96 6.42
N VAL A 232 18.41 12.37 5.41
CA VAL A 232 17.02 12.66 5.04
C VAL A 232 16.13 11.44 5.28
N THR A 233 15.01 11.65 5.98
CA THR A 233 13.90 10.70 6.02
C THR A 233 12.73 11.24 5.22
N ILE A 234 12.23 10.44 4.29
CA ILE A 234 11.14 10.81 3.38
C ILE A 234 9.81 10.34 3.97
N TYR A 235 8.80 11.21 3.90
CA TYR A 235 7.42 10.93 4.27
C TYR A 235 6.50 11.14 3.08
N GLN A 236 5.68 10.12 2.81
CA GLN A 236 4.64 10.15 1.79
C GLN A 236 3.28 9.84 2.42
N ARG A 237 2.20 10.33 1.80
CA ARG A 237 0.85 10.03 2.26
C ARG A 237 0.47 8.60 1.88
N HIS A 238 0.13 7.78 2.88
CA HIS A 238 -0.42 6.46 2.68
C HIS A 238 -1.93 6.55 2.41
N CYS A 239 -2.33 6.40 1.14
CA CYS A 239 -3.74 6.55 0.72
C CYS A 239 -4.70 5.57 1.42
N SER A 240 -4.25 4.39 1.83
CA SER A 240 -5.09 3.38 2.50
C SER A 240 -5.41 3.73 3.96
N ALA A 241 -4.49 4.39 4.65
CA ALA A 241 -4.60 4.76 6.05
C ALA A 241 -4.92 6.25 6.25
N GLU A 242 -4.96 7.02 5.16
CA GLU A 242 -5.01 8.49 5.14
C GLU A 242 -3.99 9.17 6.05
N ALA A 243 -2.88 8.49 6.33
CA ALA A 243 -1.88 8.89 7.31
C ALA A 243 -0.53 9.12 6.65
N TRP A 244 0.34 9.85 7.37
CA TRP A 244 1.73 10.10 6.99
C TRP A 244 2.73 9.24 7.76
N ASN A 245 2.25 8.46 8.74
CA ASN A 245 3.11 7.57 9.52
C ASN A 245 3.52 6.37 8.67
N TRP A 246 4.81 6.01 8.72
CA TRP A 246 5.24 4.70 8.27
C TRP A 246 4.65 3.63 9.21
N PRO A 247 4.19 2.48 8.67
CA PRO A 247 3.68 1.39 9.52
C PRO A 247 4.81 0.82 10.39
N ASP A 248 4.48 0.47 11.64
CA ASP A 248 5.43 -0.12 12.61
C ASP A 248 6.07 -1.42 12.13
N ASN A 249 5.45 -2.09 11.14
CA ASN A 249 5.99 -3.25 10.46
C ASN A 249 6.04 -2.96 8.94
N PRO A 250 7.18 -2.51 8.40
CA PRO A 250 7.28 -2.19 6.98
C PRO A 250 7.07 -3.44 6.14
N ALA A 251 6.28 -3.32 5.07
CA ALA A 251 6.15 -4.37 4.07
C ALA A 251 7.53 -4.68 3.46
N PRO A 252 7.79 -5.93 3.01
CA PRO A 252 9.07 -6.27 2.41
C PRO A 252 9.36 -5.37 1.19
N SER A 253 10.64 -5.07 0.98
CA SER A 253 11.11 -4.31 -0.18
C SER A 253 10.61 -4.97 -1.47
N THR A 254 9.90 -4.20 -2.29
CA THR A 254 9.45 -4.67 -3.61
C THR A 254 10.67 -4.95 -4.49
N SER A 255 10.82 -6.19 -4.95
CA SER A 255 11.86 -6.56 -5.91
C SER A 255 11.45 -6.13 -7.30
N PHE A 256 12.37 -5.49 -8.01
CA PHE A 256 12.14 -5.03 -9.38
C PHE A 256 13.01 -5.80 -10.37
N THR A 257 12.45 -6.10 -11.53
CA THR A 257 13.21 -6.61 -12.68
C THR A 257 13.57 -5.44 -13.59
N ILE A 258 14.83 -5.40 -14.03
CA ILE A 258 15.32 -4.40 -14.99
C ILE A 258 15.42 -5.06 -16.36
N THR A 259 14.63 -4.59 -17.31
CA THR A 259 14.77 -4.95 -18.74
C THR A 259 15.67 -3.92 -19.40
N SER A 260 16.78 -4.38 -19.99
CA SER A 260 17.74 -3.54 -20.73
C SER A 260 17.43 -3.53 -22.24
N PRO A 261 17.86 -2.51 -23.00
CA PRO A 261 17.63 -2.45 -24.44
C PRO A 261 18.37 -3.57 -25.18
N GLN A 262 17.71 -4.23 -26.14
CA GLN A 262 18.27 -5.43 -26.81
C GLN A 262 19.28 -5.14 -27.93
N ASN A 263 19.43 -3.88 -28.37
CA ASN A 263 20.47 -3.43 -29.31
C ASN A 263 20.63 -1.91 -29.16
N PRO A 264 21.32 -1.41 -28.13
CA PRO A 264 21.51 0.03 -27.98
C PRO A 264 22.36 0.57 -29.14
N PRO A 265 22.02 1.73 -29.72
CA PRO A 265 22.95 2.44 -30.60
C PRO A 265 24.31 2.59 -29.89
N GLN A 266 25.40 2.23 -30.57
CA GLN A 266 26.75 2.26 -29.99
C GLN A 266 27.20 3.67 -29.56
N ASP A 267 26.53 4.70 -30.09
CA ASP A 267 26.89 6.11 -29.92
C ASP A 267 25.83 6.92 -29.14
N ALA A 268 24.85 6.25 -28.50
CA ALA A 268 23.81 6.95 -27.75
C ALA A 268 24.35 7.52 -26.42
N GLU A 269 24.33 8.85 -26.29
CA GLU A 269 24.69 9.57 -25.05
C GLU A 269 23.52 9.66 -24.06
N ASP A 270 22.29 9.61 -24.56
CA ASP A 270 21.05 9.72 -23.79
C ASP A 270 20.27 8.40 -23.77
N GLY A 271 19.42 8.22 -22.75
CA GLY A 271 18.63 7.01 -22.54
C GLY A 271 17.33 7.28 -21.78
N VAL A 272 16.37 6.36 -21.87
CA VAL A 272 15.07 6.45 -21.21
C VAL A 272 14.94 5.39 -20.12
N LEU A 273 14.67 5.81 -18.89
CA LEU A 273 14.29 4.92 -17.79
C LEU A 273 12.78 4.98 -17.57
N VAL A 274 12.11 3.84 -17.72
CA VAL A 274 10.68 3.66 -17.47
C VAL A 274 10.48 2.94 -16.15
N LEU A 275 9.74 3.56 -15.23
CA LEU A 275 9.42 3.01 -13.90
C LEU A 275 7.95 2.58 -13.86
N ASN A 276 7.69 1.29 -14.09
CA ASN A 276 6.36 0.70 -13.99
C ASN A 276 6.18 0.19 -12.57
N ILE A 277 5.51 0.92 -11.67
CA ILE A 277 5.35 0.49 -10.25
C ILE A 277 3.94 -0.07 -10.00
N SER A 278 2.91 0.62 -10.47
CA SER A 278 1.51 0.21 -10.31
C SER A 278 0.73 0.19 -11.64
N GLY A 279 1.41 0.50 -12.73
CA GLY A 279 0.90 0.59 -14.09
C GLY A 279 2.05 0.45 -15.08
N SER A 280 1.73 0.26 -16.36
CA SER A 280 2.72 0.06 -17.41
C SER A 280 2.75 1.24 -18.38
N ILE A 281 3.93 1.75 -18.68
CA ILE A 281 4.20 2.76 -19.71
C ILE A 281 4.80 2.06 -20.93
N GLN A 282 4.18 2.28 -22.09
CA GLN A 282 4.59 1.69 -23.36
C GLN A 282 5.56 2.57 -24.13
N ALA A 283 6.21 2.01 -25.16
CA ALA A 283 7.19 2.73 -25.97
C ALA A 283 6.58 3.94 -26.68
N ASP A 284 5.39 3.77 -27.24
CA ASP A 284 4.66 4.79 -28.00
C ASP A 284 3.95 5.83 -27.12
N GLU A 285 3.87 5.58 -25.81
CA GLU A 285 3.45 6.58 -24.82
C GLU A 285 4.55 7.59 -24.50
N LEU A 286 5.79 7.31 -24.92
CA LEU A 286 6.89 8.27 -24.81
C LEU A 286 6.74 9.37 -25.86
N PRO A 287 7.16 10.62 -25.55
CA PRO A 287 7.32 11.67 -26.55
C PRO A 287 8.14 11.19 -27.76
N GLU A 288 7.76 11.58 -28.98
CA GLU A 288 8.38 11.12 -30.23
C GLU A 288 9.92 11.23 -30.21
N ASN A 289 10.45 12.30 -29.62
CA ASN A 289 11.88 12.54 -29.52
C ASN A 289 12.63 11.60 -28.54
N LEU A 290 11.91 10.77 -27.77
CA LEU A 290 12.48 9.82 -26.80
C LEU A 290 12.26 8.35 -27.20
N GLN A 291 11.45 8.08 -28.23
CA GLN A 291 11.08 6.70 -28.60
C GLN A 291 12.25 5.88 -29.16
N GLU A 292 13.18 6.54 -29.85
CA GLU A 292 14.35 5.90 -30.49
C GLU A 292 15.55 5.74 -29.55
N LEU A 293 15.48 6.25 -28.31
CA LEU A 293 16.56 6.16 -27.35
C LEU A 293 16.64 4.77 -26.69
N PRO A 294 17.84 4.30 -26.28
CA PRO A 294 17.98 3.10 -25.48
C PRO A 294 17.09 3.18 -24.23
N ARG A 295 16.31 2.13 -23.99
CA ARG A 295 15.28 2.11 -22.94
C ARG A 295 15.52 1.02 -21.90
N TRP A 296 15.51 1.41 -20.64
CA TRP A 296 15.46 0.52 -19.48
C TRP A 296 14.06 0.53 -18.87
N VAL A 297 13.52 -0.63 -18.54
CA VAL A 297 12.20 -0.75 -17.90
C VAL A 297 12.36 -1.45 -16.57
N LEU A 298 11.87 -0.81 -15.50
CA LEU A 298 11.86 -1.29 -14.14
C LEU A 298 10.42 -1.67 -13.76
N ASP A 299 10.17 -2.95 -13.41
CA ASP A 299 8.82 -3.48 -13.14
C ASP A 299 8.81 -4.36 -11.86
N PRO A 300 7.83 -4.25 -10.95
CA PRO A 300 7.78 -5.02 -9.72
C PRO A 300 7.44 -6.48 -9.99
N HIS A 301 8.35 -7.37 -9.60
CA HIS A 301 8.18 -8.79 -9.76
C HIS A 301 7.88 -9.44 -8.40
N ALA A 302 6.71 -10.09 -8.29
CA ALA A 302 6.53 -11.18 -7.34
C ALA A 302 5.95 -12.39 -8.07
N ARG A 303 6.70 -12.93 -9.04
CA ARG A 303 6.42 -14.23 -9.68
C ARG A 303 7.47 -15.22 -9.20
N THR A 304 7.27 -15.79 -8.01
CA THR A 304 8.25 -16.73 -7.42
C THR A 304 8.44 -17.97 -8.28
N VAL A 305 7.35 -18.56 -8.77
CA VAL A 305 7.38 -19.68 -9.72
C VAL A 305 6.94 -19.20 -11.10
N ALA A 306 7.68 -19.59 -12.13
CA ALA A 306 7.38 -19.24 -13.52
C ALA A 306 6.03 -19.81 -14.00
N LEU A 307 5.39 -19.18 -14.99
CA LEU A 307 4.25 -19.80 -15.66
C LEU A 307 4.77 -20.91 -16.57
N THR A 308 4.19 -22.10 -16.44
CA THR A 308 4.51 -23.25 -17.27
C THR A 308 3.40 -23.47 -18.31
N GLY A 309 3.79 -23.76 -19.54
CA GLY A 309 2.85 -24.06 -20.62
C GLY A 309 1.92 -22.90 -20.99
N MET A 310 0.73 -23.25 -21.49
CA MET A 310 -0.37 -22.34 -21.83
C MET A 310 -0.10 -21.33 -22.96
N SER A 311 1.04 -21.43 -23.66
CA SER A 311 1.39 -20.54 -24.77
C SER A 311 0.30 -20.48 -25.84
N HIS A 312 -0.30 -21.62 -26.19
CA HIS A 312 -1.39 -21.67 -27.17
C HIS A 312 -2.64 -20.88 -26.69
N VAL A 313 -2.97 -20.94 -25.40
CA VAL A 313 -4.12 -20.19 -24.84
C VAL A 313 -3.80 -18.69 -24.80
N ILE A 314 -2.56 -18.33 -24.46
CA ILE A 314 -2.09 -16.94 -24.54
C ILE A 314 -2.22 -16.42 -25.97
N ASP A 315 -1.80 -17.20 -26.97
CA ASP A 315 -1.91 -16.87 -28.39
C ASP A 315 -3.36 -16.69 -28.83
N GLU A 316 -4.25 -17.60 -28.42
CA GLU A 316 -5.69 -17.53 -28.73
C GLU A 316 -6.38 -16.30 -28.12
N ILE A 317 -6.09 -15.98 -26.86
CA ILE A 317 -6.63 -14.79 -26.19
C ILE A 317 -6.06 -13.52 -26.83
N ALA A 318 -4.76 -13.50 -27.15
CA ALA A 318 -4.15 -12.36 -27.82
C ALA A 318 -4.74 -12.13 -29.21
N ALA A 319 -4.98 -13.20 -29.98
CA ALA A 319 -5.67 -13.14 -31.27
C ALA A 319 -7.11 -12.64 -31.13
N TRP A 320 -7.83 -13.09 -30.10
CA TRP A 320 -9.18 -12.58 -29.79
C TRP A 320 -9.19 -11.10 -29.43
N CYS A 321 -8.19 -10.61 -28.70
CA CYS A 321 -8.08 -9.18 -28.40
C CYS A 321 -8.02 -8.35 -29.69
N ARG A 322 -7.37 -8.86 -30.74
CA ARG A 322 -7.17 -8.17 -32.03
C ARG A 322 -8.35 -8.25 -33.02
N THR A 323 -9.49 -8.84 -32.64
CA THR A 323 -10.70 -8.88 -33.49
C THR A 323 -11.25 -7.46 -33.76
N SER A 324 -12.09 -7.30 -34.79
CA SER A 324 -12.57 -5.99 -35.25
C SER A 324 -13.67 -5.36 -34.38
N HIS A 325 -14.19 -6.06 -33.37
CA HIS A 325 -15.24 -5.55 -32.50
C HIS A 325 -14.73 -4.45 -31.57
N ARG A 326 -15.50 -3.36 -31.41
CA ARG A 326 -15.19 -2.25 -30.48
C ARG A 326 -15.20 -2.72 -29.03
N VAL A 327 -16.25 -3.42 -28.62
CA VAL A 327 -16.35 -4.10 -27.33
C VAL A 327 -16.58 -5.58 -27.61
N ASP A 328 -15.90 -6.47 -26.90
CA ASP A 328 -16.14 -7.93 -26.98
C ASP A 328 -15.92 -8.54 -25.60
N VAL A 329 -16.77 -9.52 -25.25
CA VAL A 329 -16.73 -10.20 -23.96
C VAL A 329 -16.49 -11.68 -24.16
N ALA A 330 -15.47 -12.20 -23.47
CA ALA A 330 -15.16 -13.63 -23.45
C ALA A 330 -15.03 -14.14 -22.02
N ALA A 331 -15.02 -15.46 -21.88
CA ALA A 331 -14.74 -16.13 -20.61
C ALA A 331 -13.48 -16.99 -20.70
N LEU A 332 -12.73 -17.06 -19.60
CA LEU A 332 -11.68 -18.05 -19.35
C LEU A 332 -12.11 -18.95 -18.20
N THR A 333 -12.37 -20.22 -18.51
CA THR A 333 -12.83 -21.23 -17.54
C THR A 333 -11.76 -22.27 -17.27
N GLY A 334 -11.76 -22.84 -16.08
CA GLY A 334 -10.84 -23.93 -15.73
C GLY A 334 -10.80 -24.16 -14.22
N LEU A 335 -10.27 -25.30 -13.79
CA LEU A 335 -10.22 -25.65 -12.39
C LEU A 335 -9.48 -24.58 -11.55
N GLY A 336 -9.86 -24.46 -10.28
CA GLY A 336 -9.13 -23.63 -9.33
C GLY A 336 -7.68 -24.10 -9.24
N GLY A 337 -6.73 -23.16 -9.25
CA GLY A 337 -5.31 -23.51 -9.12
C GLY A 337 -4.59 -23.91 -10.40
N THR A 338 -5.26 -23.93 -11.56
CA THR A 338 -4.62 -24.23 -12.85
C THR A 338 -3.71 -23.10 -13.35
N GLY A 339 -3.80 -21.89 -12.79
CA GLY A 339 -2.92 -20.76 -13.19
C GLY A 339 -3.58 -19.68 -14.05
N LYS A 340 -4.92 -19.64 -14.14
CA LYS A 340 -5.69 -18.63 -14.92
C LYS A 340 -5.24 -17.18 -14.69
N THR A 341 -5.14 -16.76 -13.42
CA THR A 341 -4.71 -15.40 -13.06
C THR A 341 -3.28 -15.12 -13.54
N ARG A 342 -2.39 -16.10 -13.42
CA ARG A 342 -0.99 -16.00 -13.88
C ARG A 342 -0.90 -15.94 -15.40
N LEU A 343 -1.66 -16.78 -16.11
CA LEU A 343 -1.80 -16.77 -17.56
C LEU A 343 -2.20 -15.38 -18.06
N LEU A 344 -3.17 -14.73 -17.42
CA LEU A 344 -3.62 -13.42 -17.88
C LEU A 344 -2.66 -12.28 -17.58
N ALA A 345 -1.82 -12.41 -16.55
CA ALA A 345 -0.70 -11.50 -16.37
C ALA A 345 0.30 -11.61 -17.55
N GLU A 346 0.55 -12.82 -18.07
CA GLU A 346 1.39 -13.00 -19.27
C GLU A 346 0.70 -12.49 -20.54
N VAL A 347 -0.62 -12.67 -20.67
CA VAL A 347 -1.39 -12.08 -21.79
C VAL A 347 -1.27 -10.55 -21.79
N LEU A 348 -1.45 -9.90 -20.64
CA LEU A 348 -1.29 -8.45 -20.52
C LEU A 348 0.11 -8.00 -20.92
N GLN A 349 1.14 -8.68 -20.42
CA GLN A 349 2.53 -8.38 -20.76
C GLN A 349 2.79 -8.53 -22.26
N ARG A 350 2.25 -9.58 -22.88
CA ARG A 350 2.43 -9.83 -24.32
C ARG A 350 1.65 -8.86 -25.21
N LEU A 351 0.48 -8.41 -24.77
CA LEU A 351 -0.32 -7.43 -25.50
C LEU A 351 0.20 -6.00 -25.33
N ALA A 352 0.90 -5.72 -24.23
CA ALA A 352 1.62 -4.47 -23.99
C ALA A 352 2.90 -4.39 -24.85
N ALA A 353 3.62 -5.49 -25.04
CA ALA A 353 4.83 -5.51 -25.84
C ALA A 353 4.57 -5.18 -27.33
N PRO A 354 5.34 -4.27 -27.95
CA PRO A 354 5.22 -3.98 -29.38
C PRO A 354 5.64 -5.19 -30.22
N LEU A 355 4.84 -5.55 -31.23
CA LEU A 355 5.18 -6.60 -32.19
C LEU A 355 5.92 -5.99 -33.39
N PRO A 356 7.02 -6.61 -33.87
CA PRO A 356 7.79 -6.09 -35.00
C PRO A 356 6.98 -5.92 -36.30
N GLU A 357 5.93 -6.72 -36.48
CA GLU A 357 5.12 -6.77 -37.70
C GLU A 357 4.01 -5.71 -37.75
N ASP A 358 3.79 -4.95 -36.66
CA ASP A 358 2.62 -4.08 -36.47
C ASP A 358 3.00 -2.79 -35.69
N ALA A 359 4.17 -2.19 -36.00
CA ALA A 359 4.76 -1.06 -35.27
C ALA A 359 3.84 0.19 -35.15
N ASP A 360 2.89 0.36 -36.08
CA ASP A 360 1.95 1.49 -36.10
C ASP A 360 0.70 1.28 -35.20
N ARG A 361 0.52 0.10 -34.59
CA ARG A 361 -0.63 -0.18 -33.72
C ARG A 361 -0.32 0.11 -32.26
N ARG A 362 -1.23 0.85 -31.63
CA ARG A 362 -1.18 1.14 -30.19
C ARG A 362 -1.15 -0.17 -29.37
N PRO A 363 -0.25 -0.27 -28.38
CA PRO A 363 -0.18 -1.38 -27.45
C PRO A 363 -1.40 -1.40 -26.54
N TRP A 364 -1.66 -2.55 -25.96
CA TRP A 364 -2.78 -2.72 -25.05
C TRP A 364 -2.43 -2.27 -23.65
N SER A 365 -3.36 -1.55 -23.04
CA SER A 365 -3.41 -1.33 -21.60
C SER A 365 -4.39 -2.32 -20.98
N GLY A 366 -4.28 -2.60 -19.68
CA GLY A 366 -5.23 -3.48 -19.03
C GLY A 366 -4.89 -3.85 -17.60
N GLY A 367 -5.80 -4.56 -16.95
CA GLY A 367 -5.63 -4.95 -15.56
C GLY A 367 -6.83 -5.70 -14.99
N PHE A 368 -6.66 -6.17 -13.76
CA PHE A 368 -7.71 -6.84 -13.00
C PHE A 368 -8.64 -5.82 -12.35
N LEU A 369 -9.94 -5.98 -12.57
CA LEU A 369 -10.97 -5.20 -11.93
C LEU A 369 -11.08 -5.60 -10.46
N THR A 370 -10.84 -4.66 -9.55
CA THR A 370 -11.01 -4.87 -8.10
C THR A 370 -12.46 -5.22 -7.73
N ASP A 371 -12.64 -6.14 -6.78
CA ASP A 371 -13.95 -6.62 -6.32
C ASP A 371 -14.72 -5.55 -5.52
N ARG A 372 -14.00 -4.66 -4.82
CA ARG A 372 -14.54 -3.55 -4.03
C ARG A 372 -13.87 -2.25 -4.44
N PRO A 373 -14.27 -1.67 -5.58
CA PRO A 373 -13.69 -0.41 -6.01
C PRO A 373 -14.10 0.71 -5.04
N PRO A 374 -13.16 1.60 -4.66
CA PRO A 374 -13.51 2.78 -3.86
C PRO A 374 -14.41 3.76 -4.64
N TYR A 375 -14.49 3.62 -5.97
CA TYR A 375 -15.32 4.43 -6.86
C TYR A 375 -15.79 3.64 -8.10
N THR A 376 -17.05 3.81 -8.52
CA THR A 376 -17.71 3.05 -9.61
C THR A 376 -17.85 3.84 -10.92
N GLY A 377 -16.82 4.62 -11.30
CA GLY A 377 -16.81 5.41 -12.53
C GLY A 377 -16.40 4.66 -13.80
N TYR A 378 -17.05 3.55 -14.14
CA TYR A 378 -16.67 2.73 -15.29
C TYR A 378 -16.72 3.43 -16.65
N ARG A 379 -17.40 4.59 -16.74
CA ARG A 379 -17.40 5.44 -17.95
C ARG A 379 -16.01 5.90 -18.38
N LEU A 380 -15.06 6.00 -17.45
CA LEU A 380 -13.66 6.33 -17.76
C LEU A 380 -13.00 5.25 -18.64
N LEU A 381 -13.39 3.98 -18.46
CA LEU A 381 -12.89 2.87 -19.28
C LEU A 381 -13.40 2.98 -20.72
N ALA A 382 -14.63 3.48 -20.88
CA ALA A 382 -15.25 3.70 -22.18
C ALA A 382 -14.61 4.85 -22.97
N SER A 383 -13.89 5.78 -22.31
CA SER A 383 -13.17 6.88 -22.96
C SER A 383 -11.66 6.63 -23.12
N SER A 384 -11.20 5.39 -22.92
CA SER A 384 -9.78 5.04 -23.09
C SER A 384 -9.30 5.35 -24.52
N ARG A 385 -8.12 5.97 -24.65
CA ARG A 385 -7.50 6.24 -25.96
C ARG A 385 -6.66 5.05 -26.49
N TYR A 386 -6.35 4.09 -25.62
CA TYR A 386 -5.61 2.86 -25.94
C TYR A 386 -6.53 1.65 -25.89
N PRO A 387 -6.27 0.59 -26.70
CA PRO A 387 -7.00 -0.65 -26.58
C PRO A 387 -6.86 -1.22 -25.16
N LEU A 388 -7.97 -1.62 -24.55
CA LEU A 388 -8.06 -1.95 -23.13
C LEU A 388 -8.48 -3.41 -22.92
N LEU A 389 -7.74 -4.18 -22.12
CA LEU A 389 -8.15 -5.49 -21.61
C LEU A 389 -8.53 -5.40 -20.13
N VAL A 390 -9.82 -5.50 -19.84
CA VAL A 390 -10.38 -5.53 -18.48
C VAL A 390 -10.61 -6.97 -18.06
N ILE A 391 -9.96 -7.39 -16.98
CA ILE A 391 -10.06 -8.75 -16.46
C ILE A 391 -10.96 -8.76 -15.23
N VAL A 392 -12.01 -9.56 -15.23
CA VAL A 392 -12.91 -9.71 -14.07
C VAL A 392 -12.65 -11.08 -13.45
N ASP A 393 -11.86 -11.11 -12.38
CA ASP A 393 -11.64 -12.35 -11.63
C ASP A 393 -12.87 -12.71 -10.80
N LEU A 394 -13.10 -14.02 -10.64
CA LEU A 394 -14.26 -14.60 -9.97
C LEU A 394 -15.59 -14.00 -10.49
N ALA A 395 -15.73 -13.91 -11.81
CA ALA A 395 -16.88 -13.25 -12.45
C ALA A 395 -18.23 -13.89 -12.09
N GLU A 396 -18.22 -15.16 -11.68
CA GLU A 396 -19.38 -15.92 -11.20
C GLU A 396 -20.05 -15.34 -9.94
N SER A 397 -19.38 -14.45 -9.20
CA SER A 397 -19.95 -13.78 -8.02
C SER A 397 -20.08 -12.26 -8.17
N ARG A 398 -19.98 -11.72 -9.40
CA ARG A 398 -19.81 -10.28 -9.66
C ARG A 398 -20.88 -9.71 -10.59
N ASP A 399 -22.09 -10.25 -10.55
CA ASP A 399 -23.18 -9.92 -11.48
C ASP A 399 -23.51 -8.44 -11.53
N GLY A 400 -23.72 -7.78 -10.37
CA GLY A 400 -24.05 -6.36 -10.31
C GLY A 400 -22.94 -5.47 -10.87
N GLN A 401 -21.70 -5.73 -10.48
CA GLN A 401 -20.54 -4.98 -10.97
C GLN A 401 -20.31 -5.16 -12.47
N LEU A 402 -20.54 -6.38 -12.97
CA LEU A 402 -20.44 -6.67 -14.39
C LEU A 402 -21.55 -5.97 -15.19
N ALA A 403 -22.76 -5.90 -14.65
CA ALA A 403 -23.85 -5.14 -15.25
C ALA A 403 -23.50 -3.65 -15.36
N ASP A 404 -22.98 -3.05 -14.28
CA ASP A 404 -22.56 -1.64 -14.26
C ASP A 404 -21.41 -1.36 -15.24
N LEU A 405 -20.41 -2.25 -15.28
CA LEU A 405 -19.28 -2.15 -16.21
C LEU A 405 -19.75 -2.17 -17.66
N LEU A 406 -20.61 -3.13 -18.02
CA LEU A 406 -21.06 -3.30 -19.39
C LEU A 406 -22.06 -2.22 -19.82
N ALA A 407 -22.89 -1.73 -18.89
CA ALA A 407 -23.73 -0.56 -19.12
C ALA A 407 -22.88 0.69 -19.42
N ALA A 408 -21.73 0.85 -18.77
CA ALA A 408 -20.80 1.95 -19.04
C ALA A 408 -20.04 1.78 -20.38
N LEU A 409 -19.74 0.55 -20.78
CA LEU A 409 -19.06 0.19 -22.04
C LEU A 409 -20.04 0.06 -23.23
N ALA A 410 -21.09 0.88 -23.27
CA ALA A 410 -22.14 0.81 -24.28
C ALA A 410 -21.58 0.66 -25.72
N PRO A 411 -22.29 0.00 -26.66
CA PRO A 411 -21.77 -0.31 -28.00
C PRO A 411 -21.26 0.89 -28.81
N GLN A 412 -21.72 2.09 -28.48
CA GLN A 412 -21.19 3.35 -29.00
C GLN A 412 -20.52 4.07 -27.83
N HIS A 413 -19.19 4.03 -27.80
CA HIS A 413 -18.37 4.80 -26.88
C HIS A 413 -17.24 5.49 -27.67
N ASP A 414 -16.80 6.65 -27.19
CA ASP A 414 -15.84 7.51 -27.90
C ASP A 414 -14.38 7.04 -27.76
N GLY A 415 -14.16 5.93 -27.05
CA GLY A 415 -12.85 5.33 -26.80
C GLY A 415 -12.42 4.27 -27.81
N HIS A 416 -11.21 3.77 -27.61
CA HIS A 416 -10.62 2.69 -28.38
C HIS A 416 -11.16 1.32 -27.93
N THR A 417 -10.85 0.27 -28.69
CA THR A 417 -11.30 -1.11 -28.44
C THR A 417 -11.17 -1.58 -26.99
N VAL A 418 -12.25 -2.12 -26.41
CA VAL A 418 -12.27 -2.71 -25.07
C VAL A 418 -12.56 -4.21 -25.15
N ARG A 419 -11.82 -5.01 -24.38
CA ARG A 419 -12.03 -6.45 -24.20
C ARG A 419 -12.32 -6.71 -22.74
N VAL A 420 -13.39 -7.44 -22.46
CA VAL A 420 -13.73 -7.86 -21.10
C VAL A 420 -13.57 -9.37 -21.00
N LEU A 421 -12.64 -9.83 -20.16
CA LEU A 421 -12.37 -11.25 -19.98
C LEU A 421 -12.80 -11.70 -18.59
N LEU A 422 -13.77 -12.61 -18.55
CA LEU A 422 -14.38 -13.10 -17.32
C LEU A 422 -13.73 -14.41 -16.88
N LEU A 423 -13.17 -14.47 -15.67
CA LEU A 423 -12.64 -15.72 -15.13
C LEU A 423 -13.71 -16.43 -14.31
N ALA A 424 -13.86 -17.72 -14.56
CA ALA A 424 -14.73 -18.59 -13.77
C ALA A 424 -14.08 -19.94 -13.50
N ARG A 425 -14.53 -20.60 -12.43
CA ARG A 425 -14.02 -21.93 -12.04
C ARG A 425 -14.77 -23.06 -12.74
N ARG A 426 -16.04 -22.84 -13.11
CA ARG A 426 -16.91 -23.88 -13.67
C ARG A 426 -17.06 -23.73 -15.18
N ARG A 427 -16.83 -24.83 -15.90
CA ARG A 427 -17.01 -24.93 -17.36
C ARG A 427 -18.49 -25.12 -17.74
N ASP A 428 -19.27 -25.78 -16.88
CA ASP A 428 -20.58 -26.32 -17.27
C ASP A 428 -21.75 -25.41 -16.88
N GLY A 429 -22.57 -25.05 -17.86
CA GLY A 429 -23.84 -24.33 -17.70
C GLY A 429 -23.72 -22.84 -17.34
N TRP A 430 -22.66 -22.44 -16.63
CA TRP A 430 -22.45 -21.04 -16.23
C TRP A 430 -22.29 -20.12 -17.44
N TRP A 431 -21.34 -20.41 -18.33
CA TRP A 431 -21.06 -19.53 -19.46
C TRP A 431 -22.26 -19.40 -20.42
N PRO A 432 -22.94 -20.48 -20.87
CA PRO A 432 -24.15 -20.33 -21.68
C PRO A 432 -25.27 -19.52 -21.00
N SER A 433 -25.42 -19.63 -19.68
CA SER A 433 -26.37 -18.80 -18.94
C SER A 433 -25.93 -17.34 -18.92
N LYS A 434 -24.64 -17.09 -18.63
CA LYS A 434 -24.07 -15.76 -18.56
C LYS A 434 -24.11 -15.06 -19.91
N GLN A 435 -23.82 -15.77 -21.01
CA GLN A 435 -23.96 -15.25 -22.36
C GLN A 435 -25.38 -14.73 -22.66
N ARG A 436 -26.42 -15.44 -22.19
CA ARG A 436 -27.81 -14.98 -22.38
C ARG A 436 -28.10 -13.69 -21.63
N GLU A 437 -27.63 -13.59 -20.38
CA GLU A 437 -27.75 -12.39 -19.55
C GLU A 437 -27.02 -11.19 -20.17
N LEU A 438 -25.76 -11.40 -20.57
CA LEU A 438 -24.92 -10.35 -21.15
C LEU A 438 -25.46 -9.85 -22.50
N ARG A 439 -26.04 -10.74 -23.31
CA ARG A 439 -26.71 -10.36 -24.56
C ARG A 439 -27.96 -9.50 -24.29
N ALA A 440 -28.71 -9.77 -23.23
CA ALA A 440 -29.86 -8.94 -22.85
C ALA A 440 -29.43 -7.52 -22.43
N LEU A 441 -28.22 -7.36 -21.90
CA LEU A 441 -27.62 -6.08 -21.52
C LEU A 441 -26.96 -5.31 -22.68
N HIS A 442 -27.06 -5.80 -23.93
CA HIS A 442 -26.45 -5.18 -25.12
C HIS A 442 -24.92 -4.97 -25.00
N ALA A 443 -24.22 -5.84 -24.27
CA ALA A 443 -22.81 -5.74 -23.92
C ALA A 443 -21.80 -5.96 -25.08
N GLY A 444 -22.19 -5.68 -26.32
CA GLY A 444 -21.44 -6.08 -27.52
C GLY A 444 -21.56 -7.58 -27.82
N PRO A 445 -20.83 -8.08 -28.84
CA PRO A 445 -20.79 -9.51 -29.13
C PRO A 445 -20.11 -10.25 -27.96
N VAL A 446 -20.75 -11.35 -27.54
CA VAL A 446 -20.24 -12.25 -26.49
C VAL A 446 -19.78 -13.52 -27.19
N THR A 447 -18.53 -13.50 -27.67
CA THR A 447 -18.11 -14.33 -28.81
C THR A 447 -17.43 -15.64 -28.47
N ARG A 448 -16.67 -15.70 -27.36
CA ARG A 448 -15.75 -16.83 -27.11
C ARG A 448 -15.71 -17.30 -25.65
N ALA A 449 -15.40 -18.57 -25.47
CA ALA A 449 -14.93 -19.12 -24.20
C ALA A 449 -13.63 -19.89 -24.42
N PHE A 450 -12.64 -19.56 -23.61
CA PHE A 450 -11.39 -20.28 -23.47
C PHE A 450 -11.53 -21.24 -22.29
N ALA A 451 -10.93 -22.41 -22.41
CA ALA A 451 -10.87 -23.39 -21.34
C ALA A 451 -9.41 -23.77 -21.11
N VAL A 452 -9.00 -23.77 -19.84
CA VAL A 452 -7.70 -24.29 -19.43
C VAL A 452 -7.88 -25.53 -18.57
N SER A 453 -7.09 -26.53 -18.88
CA SER A 453 -6.91 -27.76 -18.14
C SER A 453 -5.54 -27.77 -17.46
N PRO A 454 -5.33 -28.62 -16.45
CA PRO A 454 -4.00 -28.88 -15.93
C PRO A 454 -2.97 -29.28 -17.00
N ASP A 455 -3.37 -30.07 -18.00
CA ASP A 455 -2.46 -30.54 -19.06
C ASP A 455 -1.88 -29.38 -19.88
N ASP A 456 -2.67 -28.34 -20.12
CA ASP A 456 -2.23 -27.12 -20.81
C ASP A 456 -1.11 -26.40 -20.02
N ALA A 457 -1.15 -26.50 -18.70
CA ALA A 457 -0.16 -25.92 -17.80
C ALA A 457 1.11 -26.76 -17.69
N TYR A 458 0.99 -28.07 -17.91
CA TYR A 458 2.10 -29.01 -17.81
C TYR A 458 2.94 -28.99 -19.09
N ASP A 459 2.30 -28.73 -20.24
CA ASP A 459 2.95 -28.65 -21.56
C ASP A 459 3.71 -29.95 -21.90
N GLY A 460 3.06 -31.09 -21.62
CA GLY A 460 3.64 -32.42 -21.80
C GLY A 460 4.70 -32.82 -20.77
N ARG A 461 5.03 -31.95 -19.80
CA ARG A 461 5.94 -32.31 -18.71
C ARG A 461 5.27 -33.22 -17.67
N PRO A 462 6.01 -34.17 -17.08
CA PRO A 462 5.59 -34.89 -15.89
C PRO A 462 5.25 -33.95 -14.73
N SER A 463 4.29 -34.34 -13.89
CA SER A 463 3.96 -33.67 -12.63
C SER A 463 5.17 -33.51 -11.69
N ALA A 464 6.10 -34.46 -11.73
CA ALA A 464 7.36 -34.40 -11.01
C ALA A 464 8.19 -33.16 -11.38
N ASP A 465 8.33 -32.86 -12.66
CA ASP A 465 9.12 -31.72 -13.14
C ASP A 465 8.51 -30.38 -12.70
N ILE A 466 7.17 -30.28 -12.70
CA ILE A 466 6.45 -29.08 -12.22
C ILE A 466 6.72 -28.86 -10.73
N TYR A 467 6.68 -29.94 -9.93
CA TYR A 467 6.99 -29.89 -8.50
C TYR A 467 8.45 -29.49 -8.25
N GLU A 468 9.42 -30.16 -8.89
CA GLU A 468 10.85 -29.91 -8.66
C GLU A 468 11.25 -28.48 -9.09
N SER A 469 10.71 -27.99 -10.21
CA SER A 469 10.92 -26.60 -10.63
C SER A 469 10.39 -25.61 -9.59
N ALA A 470 9.16 -25.82 -9.11
CA ALA A 470 8.57 -24.95 -8.08
C ALA A 470 9.36 -24.99 -6.77
N LYS A 471 9.87 -26.17 -6.39
CA LYS A 471 10.68 -26.37 -5.19
C LYS A 471 11.99 -25.58 -5.26
N ALA A 472 12.70 -25.66 -6.38
CA ALA A 472 13.91 -24.89 -6.62
C ALA A 472 13.65 -23.38 -6.57
N ASP A 473 12.58 -22.92 -7.24
CA ASP A 473 12.16 -21.52 -7.26
C ASP A 473 11.81 -20.99 -5.85
N PHE A 474 11.06 -21.77 -5.06
CA PHE A 474 10.74 -21.41 -3.67
C PHE A 474 11.97 -21.42 -2.78
N ALA A 475 12.82 -22.44 -2.86
CA ALA A 475 14.06 -22.52 -2.08
C ALA A 475 14.97 -21.32 -2.37
N HIS A 476 15.12 -20.95 -3.64
CA HIS A 476 15.89 -19.77 -4.03
C HIS A 476 15.30 -18.48 -3.45
N ARG A 477 13.98 -18.32 -3.50
CA ARG A 477 13.31 -17.13 -2.96
C ARG A 477 13.39 -17.06 -1.44
N ILE A 478 13.24 -18.17 -0.74
CA ILE A 478 13.35 -18.24 0.72
C ILE A 478 14.79 -17.88 1.13
N GLU A 479 15.81 -18.37 0.42
CA GLU A 479 17.20 -17.99 0.68
C GLU A 479 17.44 -16.49 0.47
N GLN A 480 16.90 -15.90 -0.60
CA GLN A 480 16.95 -14.45 -0.80
C GLN A 480 16.30 -13.68 0.36
N LEU A 481 15.17 -14.16 0.88
CA LEU A 481 14.48 -13.55 2.01
C LEU A 481 15.28 -13.69 3.31
N ARG A 482 15.95 -14.84 3.52
CA ARG A 482 16.86 -15.06 4.65
C ARG A 482 18.03 -14.10 4.61
N LEU A 483 18.69 -13.96 3.46
CA LEU A 483 19.78 -13.01 3.26
C LEU A 483 19.33 -11.55 3.45
N ALA A 484 18.04 -11.27 3.23
CA ALA A 484 17.41 -9.97 3.47
C ALA A 484 16.91 -9.79 4.92
N GLY A 485 17.22 -10.70 5.85
CA GLY A 485 16.89 -10.59 7.27
C GLY A 485 15.43 -10.85 7.63
N GLN A 486 14.68 -11.55 6.77
CA GLN A 486 13.26 -11.89 7.01
C GLN A 486 13.06 -13.23 7.75
N ALA A 487 14.15 -13.95 8.01
CA ALA A 487 14.10 -15.20 8.77
C ALA A 487 14.03 -14.91 10.28
N ASP A 488 13.14 -15.62 10.98
CA ASP A 488 13.17 -15.72 12.44
C ASP A 488 13.81 -17.05 12.86
N ASP A 489 13.89 -17.30 14.16
CA ASP A 489 14.49 -18.52 14.73
C ASP A 489 13.75 -19.81 14.34
N SER A 490 12.60 -19.74 13.66
CA SER A 490 11.84 -20.90 13.19
C SER A 490 12.25 -21.39 11.79
N TRP A 491 13.05 -20.61 11.05
CA TRP A 491 13.49 -20.98 9.70
C TRP A 491 14.67 -21.95 9.77
N ARG A 492 14.62 -23.05 9.00
CA ARG A 492 15.69 -24.06 9.00
C ARG A 492 17.00 -23.47 8.46
N GLU A 493 18.11 -23.67 9.18
CA GLU A 493 19.44 -23.15 8.78
C GLU A 493 20.12 -23.94 7.63
N GLY A 494 19.51 -25.02 7.14
CA GLY A 494 20.10 -25.94 6.14
C GLY A 494 19.82 -25.61 4.67
N ALA A 495 20.39 -26.40 3.75
CA ALA A 495 20.15 -26.27 2.31
C ALA A 495 18.68 -26.60 1.97
N LEU A 496 17.89 -25.56 1.68
CA LEU A 496 16.45 -25.66 1.38
C LEU A 496 16.16 -26.44 0.09
N ALA A 497 17.11 -26.47 -0.85
CA ALA A 497 16.98 -27.22 -2.09
C ALA A 497 16.88 -28.75 -1.87
N ASP A 498 17.49 -29.25 -0.79
CA ASP A 498 17.53 -30.68 -0.47
C ASP A 498 16.45 -31.11 0.53
N ALA A 499 15.44 -30.26 0.76
CA ALA A 499 14.44 -30.53 1.77
C ALA A 499 13.69 -31.86 1.49
N PRO A 500 13.32 -32.63 2.52
CA PRO A 500 12.66 -33.93 2.33
C PRO A 500 11.40 -33.80 1.46
N ASN A 501 11.19 -34.73 0.53
CA ASN A 501 9.99 -34.76 -0.30
C ASN A 501 8.84 -35.45 0.45
N GLU A 502 8.37 -34.85 1.54
CA GLU A 502 7.33 -35.41 2.42
C GLU A 502 5.93 -35.20 1.82
N TYR A 503 5.68 -34.02 1.27
CA TYR A 503 4.38 -33.64 0.71
C TYR A 503 4.29 -33.91 -0.79
N GLY A 504 5.37 -33.73 -1.54
CA GLY A 504 5.40 -33.91 -3.00
C GLY A 504 5.35 -35.36 -3.49
N ALA A 505 5.81 -36.33 -2.70
CA ALA A 505 5.99 -37.72 -3.14
C ALA A 505 4.69 -38.39 -3.64
N ARG A 506 3.55 -38.00 -3.08
CA ARG A 506 2.23 -38.49 -3.51
C ARG A 506 1.70 -37.77 -4.75
N LEU A 507 2.01 -36.48 -4.90
CA LEU A 507 1.52 -35.64 -5.98
C LEU A 507 2.33 -35.87 -7.27
N ALA A 508 3.66 -35.97 -7.18
CA ALA A 508 4.55 -36.20 -8.33
C ALA A 508 4.25 -37.50 -9.10
N ASN A 509 3.63 -38.49 -8.44
CA ASN A 509 3.28 -39.79 -9.02
C ASN A 509 1.78 -39.95 -9.33
N SER A 510 0.99 -38.89 -9.16
CA SER A 510 -0.45 -38.87 -9.44
C SER A 510 -0.75 -38.26 -10.82
N GLY A 511 -1.96 -38.50 -11.34
CA GLY A 511 -2.44 -37.92 -12.60
C GLY A 511 -2.48 -36.38 -12.58
N PRO A 512 -2.90 -35.73 -13.68
CA PRO A 512 -2.80 -34.28 -13.80
C PRO A 512 -3.69 -33.56 -12.78
N HIS A 513 -3.05 -32.89 -11.82
CA HIS A 513 -3.69 -32.03 -10.82
C HIS A 513 -3.50 -30.56 -11.19
N PRO A 514 -4.32 -29.62 -10.70
CA PRO A 514 -4.02 -28.21 -10.88
C PRO A 514 -2.62 -27.87 -10.36
N VAL A 515 -1.86 -27.08 -11.10
CA VAL A 515 -0.45 -26.74 -10.81
C VAL A 515 -0.23 -26.24 -9.38
N ILE A 516 -1.21 -25.54 -8.79
CA ILE A 516 -1.13 -25.06 -7.41
C ILE A 516 -0.88 -26.17 -6.39
N TYR A 517 -1.33 -27.40 -6.64
CA TYR A 517 -1.11 -28.52 -5.71
C TYR A 517 0.37 -28.88 -5.63
N HIS A 518 1.05 -28.91 -6.78
CA HIS A 518 2.50 -29.12 -6.85
C HIS A 518 3.26 -27.97 -6.23
N HIS A 519 2.84 -26.73 -6.48
CA HIS A 519 3.48 -25.55 -5.89
C HIS A 519 3.33 -25.50 -4.36
N ILE A 520 2.13 -25.79 -3.83
CA ILE A 520 1.91 -25.80 -2.37
C ILE A 520 2.70 -26.95 -1.71
N ALA A 521 2.75 -28.13 -2.33
CA ALA A 521 3.55 -29.23 -1.80
C ALA A 521 5.04 -28.90 -1.83
N ALA A 522 5.53 -28.32 -2.92
CA ALA A 522 6.91 -27.87 -3.04
C ALA A 522 7.25 -26.80 -1.99
N LEU A 523 6.37 -25.82 -1.79
CA LEU A 523 6.52 -24.80 -0.75
C LEU A 523 6.54 -25.43 0.65
N ALA A 524 5.65 -26.38 0.93
CA ALA A 524 5.57 -27.05 2.22
C ALA A 524 6.80 -27.91 2.51
N ASP A 525 7.43 -28.50 1.48
CA ASP A 525 8.67 -29.26 1.66
C ASP A 525 9.86 -28.33 1.95
N VAL A 526 9.91 -27.11 1.41
CA VAL A 526 11.03 -26.15 1.62
C VAL A 526 10.85 -25.21 2.81
N LEU A 527 9.69 -25.21 3.48
CA LEU A 527 9.48 -24.54 4.77
C LEU A 527 9.78 -25.52 5.91
#